data_AF-A0A256XGD9-F1
#
_entry.id   AF-A0A256XGD9-F1
#
_cell.length_a   1.000
_cell.length_b   1.000
_cell.length_c   1.000
_cell.angle_alpha   90.00
_cell.angle_beta   90.00
_cell.angle_gamma   90.00
#
_symmetry.space_group_name_H-M   'P 1'
#
loop_
_entity.id
_entity.type
_entity.pdbx_description
1 polymer ?
#
loop_
_entity_poly.entity_id
_entity_poly.type
_entity_poly.pdbx_seq_one_letter_code
_entity_poly.pdbx_strand_id
1 'polypeptide(L)'
;MTSLVQVKIYRITCHVRIGNNWQKYTIEIPAIKSADAIEKAYSLIGSRHKVSRNLVRILDIKEVSLDEVKRKEVILLRTLDKLVVFR
;
A
#
# COMPACT_ATOMS: atom_id res chain seq x y z
N MET A 1 -24.36 15.66 1.81
CA MET A 1 -23.34 15.70 0.73
C MET A 1 -22.51 14.43 0.85
N THR A 2 -22.85 13.39 0.09
CA THR A 2 -22.08 12.14 0.10
C THR A 2 -20.83 12.37 -0.73
N SER A 3 -19.69 12.62 -0.09
CA SER A 3 -18.40 12.64 -0.78
C SER A 3 -18.16 11.26 -1.40
N LEU A 4 -18.03 11.21 -2.73
CA LEU A 4 -17.66 10.01 -3.47
C LEU A 4 -16.25 9.60 -3.04
N VAL A 5 -16.16 8.64 -2.12
CA VAL A 5 -14.87 8.17 -1.59
C VAL A 5 -14.29 7.17 -2.58
N GLN A 6 -13.33 7.60 -3.40
CA GLN A 6 -12.69 6.73 -4.38
C GLN A 6 -11.40 6.16 -3.79
N VAL A 7 -11.35 4.84 -3.59
CA VAL A 7 -10.08 4.16 -3.27
C VAL A 7 -9.11 4.31 -4.46
N LYS A 8 -7.83 4.48 -4.19
CA LYS A 8 -6.73 4.61 -5.17
C LYS A 8 -5.66 3.58 -4.83
N ILE A 9 -4.76 3.29 -5.77
CA ILE A 9 -3.65 2.38 -5.51
C ILE A 9 -2.38 3.21 -5.45
N TYR A 10 -1.66 3.10 -4.34
CA TYR A 10 -0.39 3.78 -4.13
C TYR A 10 0.74 2.76 -4.18
N ARG A 11 1.70 2.96 -5.09
CA ARG A 11 2.94 2.22 -5.13
C ARG A 11 3.95 2.93 -4.23
N ILE A 12 4.36 2.24 -3.17
CA ILE A 12 5.32 2.75 -2.19
C ILE A 12 6.62 1.98 -2.36
N THR A 13 7.71 2.70 -2.49
CA THR A 13 9.06 2.15 -2.50
C THR A 13 9.76 2.50 -1.20
N CYS A 14 10.38 1.52 -0.55
CA CYS A 14 11.07 1.73 0.71
C CYS A 14 12.36 0.91 0.80
N HIS A 15 13.26 1.34 1.67
CA HIS A 15 14.38 0.55 2.16
C HIS A 15 14.04 -0.01 3.54
N VAL A 16 14.28 -1.29 3.73
CA VAL A 16 14.04 -2.00 4.99
C VAL A 16 15.35 -2.60 5.45
N ARG A 17 15.73 -2.35 6.70
CA ARG A 17 16.92 -2.95 7.30
C ARG A 17 16.56 -4.29 7.93
N ILE A 18 17.12 -5.36 7.39
CA ILE A 18 16.99 -6.72 7.91
C ILE A 18 18.38 -7.17 8.33
N GLY A 19 18.57 -7.34 9.64
CA GLY A 19 19.91 -7.51 10.23
C GLY A 19 20.82 -6.31 9.93
N ASN A 20 21.92 -6.56 9.22
CA ASN A 20 22.91 -5.53 8.87
C ASN A 20 22.71 -4.95 7.46
N ASN A 21 21.78 -5.48 6.67
CA ASN A 21 21.63 -5.11 5.27
C ASN A 21 20.36 -4.28 5.04
N TRP A 22 20.48 -3.23 4.25
CA TRP A 22 19.35 -2.47 3.71
C TRP A 22 18.91 -3.08 2.39
N GLN A 23 17.63 -3.42 2.28
CA GLN A 23 17.04 -3.99 1.06
C GLN A 23 15.89 -3.12 0.56
N LYS A 24 15.78 -3.01 -0.76
CA LYS A 24 14.72 -2.24 -1.41
C LYS A 24 13.48 -3.09 -1.62
N TYR A 25 12.33 -2.56 -1.22
CA TYR A 25 11.03 -3.17 -1.43
C TYR A 25 10.08 -2.19 -2.12
N THR A 26 9.17 -2.75 -2.92
CA THR A 26 8.08 -2.02 -3.53
C THR A 26 6.78 -2.74 -3.22
N ILE A 27 5.79 -2.01 -2.70
CA ILE A 27 4.48 -2.54 -2.34
C ILE A 27 3.39 -1.64 -2.92
N GLU A 28 2.30 -2.24 -3.36
CA GLU A 28 1.12 -1.55 -3.89
C GLU A 28 0.00 -1.66 -2.86
N ILE A 29 -0.52 -0.51 -2.39
CA ILE A 29 -1.49 -0.45 -1.31
C ILE A 29 -2.74 0.32 -1.76
N PRO A 30 -3.92 -0.32 -1.70
CA PRO A 30 -5.17 0.39 -1.92
C PRO A 30 -5.50 1.26 -0.69
N ALA A 31 -5.74 2.54 -0.91
CA ALA A 31 -6.13 3.51 0.12
C ALA A 31 -6.89 4.70 -0.47
N ILE A 32 -7.61 5.44 0.37
CA ILE A 32 -8.28 6.68 -0.08
C ILE A 32 -7.25 7.81 -0.17
N LYS A 33 -6.41 7.97 0.85
CA LYS A 33 -5.33 8.97 0.89
C LYS A 33 -3.97 8.30 0.92
N SER A 34 -2.96 9.00 0.42
CA SER A 34 -1.57 8.56 0.46
C SER A 34 -1.06 8.33 1.88
N ALA A 35 -1.48 9.15 2.86
CA ALA A 35 -1.14 8.99 4.27
C ALA A 35 -1.62 7.63 4.84
N ASP A 36 -2.84 7.20 4.51
CA ASP A 36 -3.37 5.90 4.94
C ASP A 36 -2.58 4.75 4.32
N ALA A 37 -2.17 4.90 3.05
CA ALA A 37 -1.29 3.92 2.39
C ALA A 37 0.08 3.83 3.08
N ILE A 38 0.65 4.95 3.53
CA ILE A 38 1.92 4.98 4.27
C ILE A 38 1.82 4.23 5.59
N GLU A 39 0.80 4.51 6.41
CA GLU A 39 0.62 3.81 7.69
C GLU A 39 0.41 2.31 7.51
N LYS A 40 -0.34 1.92 6.47
CA LYS A 40 -0.52 0.52 6.10
C LYS A 40 0.77 -0.11 5.59
N ALA A 41 1.62 0.63 4.87
CA ALA A 41 2.94 0.15 4.45
C ALA A 41 3.84 -0.16 5.64
N TYR A 42 3.94 0.76 6.61
CA TYR A 42 4.71 0.52 7.84
C TYR A 42 4.22 -0.72 8.58
N SER A 43 2.90 -0.90 8.69
CA SER A 43 2.30 -2.03 9.40
C SER A 43 2.58 -3.36 8.68
N LEU A 44 2.42 -3.41 7.36
CA LEU A 44 2.65 -4.61 6.56
C LEU A 44 4.14 -5.00 6.52
N ILE A 45 5.03 -4.04 6.30
CA ILE A 45 6.47 -4.28 6.27
C ILE A 45 6.97 -4.71 7.65
N GLY A 46 6.55 -4.01 8.70
CA GLY A 46 6.92 -4.35 10.07
C GLY A 46 6.45 -5.76 10.47
N SER A 47 5.22 -6.12 10.13
CA SER A 47 4.68 -7.46 10.44
C SER A 47 5.36 -8.59 9.65
N ARG A 48 5.56 -8.40 8.33
CA ARG A 48 6.13 -9.42 7.43
C ARG A 48 7.61 -9.66 7.69
N HIS A 49 8.37 -8.60 7.96
CA HIS A 49 9.83 -8.70 8.14
C HIS A 49 10.24 -8.66 9.62
N LYS A 50 9.28 -8.54 10.56
CA LYS A 50 9.50 -8.44 12.01
C LYS A 50 10.46 -7.29 12.38
N VAL A 51 10.26 -6.13 11.75
CA VAL A 51 11.09 -4.93 11.93
C VAL A 51 10.30 -3.77 12.52
N SER A 52 10.97 -2.93 13.32
CA SER A 52 10.39 -1.69 13.84
C SER A 52 10.32 -0.61 12.75
N ARG A 53 9.41 0.37 12.90
CA ARG A 53 9.25 1.49 11.94
C ARG A 53 10.56 2.25 11.66
N ASN A 54 11.42 2.40 12.66
CA ASN A 54 12.72 3.10 12.54
C ASN A 54 13.68 2.42 11.55
N LEU A 55 13.46 1.14 11.24
CA LEU A 55 14.23 0.34 10.28
C LEU A 55 13.62 0.33 8.88
N VAL A 56 12.56 1.12 8.66
CA VAL A 56 11.88 1.29 7.37
C VAL A 56 12.02 2.73 6.93
N ARG A 57 12.54 2.95 5.73
CA ARG A 57 12.69 4.27 5.11
C ARG A 57 11.89 4.33 3.83
N ILE A 58 10.81 5.10 3.80
CA ILE A 58 10.05 5.34 2.58
C ILE A 58 10.88 6.25 1.66
N LEU A 59 11.05 5.83 0.41
CA LEU A 59 11.82 6.55 -0.61
C LEU A 59 10.91 7.30 -1.58
N ASP A 60 9.80 6.68 -1.97
CA ASP A 60 8.87 7.22 -2.95
C ASP A 60 7.46 6.70 -2.71
N ILE A 61 6.47 7.54 -3.02
CA ILE A 61 5.06 7.18 -3.04
C ILE A 61 4.41 7.82 -4.26
N LYS A 62 3.77 7.00 -5.09
CA LYS A 62 3.01 7.48 -6.24
C LYS A 62 1.71 6.73 -6.38
N GLU A 63 0.68 7.46 -6.82
CA GLU A 63 -0.55 6.84 -7.30
C GLU A 63 -0.25 6.10 -8.61
N VAL A 64 -0.78 4.89 -8.76
CA VAL A 64 -0.65 4.09 -9.97
C VAL A 64 -2.04 3.74 -10.52
N SER A 65 -2.19 3.87 -11.83
CA SER A 65 -3.41 3.49 -12.54
C SER A 65 -3.57 1.98 -12.56
N LEU A 66 -4.82 1.48 -12.66
CA LEU A 66 -5.12 0.04 -12.65
C LEU A 66 -4.40 -0.75 -13.75
N ASP A 67 -4.14 -0.11 -14.89
CA ASP A 67 -3.41 -0.69 -16.03
C ASP A 67 -1.94 -0.99 -15.70
N GLU A 68 -1.33 -0.22 -14.79
CA GLU A 68 0.07 -0.36 -14.42
C GLU A 68 0.32 -1.25 -13.19
N VAL A 69 -0.75 -1.74 -12.55
CA VAL A 69 -0.66 -2.53 -11.31
C VAL A 69 -0.15 -3.94 -11.63
N LYS A 70 0.99 -4.30 -11.04
CA LYS A 70 1.63 -5.60 -11.34
C LYS A 70 0.91 -6.78 -10.69
N ARG A 71 0.24 -6.57 -9.54
CA ARG A 71 -0.44 -7.63 -8.78
C ARG A 71 -1.92 -7.73 -9.14
N LYS A 72 -2.29 -8.82 -9.82
CA LYS A 72 -3.68 -9.14 -10.21
C LYS A 72 -4.66 -9.19 -9.03
N GLU A 73 -4.21 -9.63 -7.85
CA GLU A 73 -5.03 -9.69 -6.64
C GLU A 73 -5.53 -8.31 -6.16
N VAL A 74 -4.69 -7.28 -6.32
CA VAL A 74 -5.03 -5.91 -5.91
C VAL A 74 -6.10 -5.32 -6.84
N ILE A 75 -6.05 -5.70 -8.12
CA ILE A 75 -7.07 -5.33 -9.12
C ILE A 75 -8.40 -6.02 -8.79
N LEU A 76 -8.37 -7.33 -8.51
CA LEU A 76 -9.58 -8.11 -8.20
C LEU A 76 -10.31 -7.58 -6.95
N LEU A 77 -9.58 -7.27 -5.89
CA LEU A 77 -10.15 -6.73 -4.65
C LEU A 77 -10.82 -5.36 -4.86
N ARG A 78 -10.30 -4.54 -5.77
CA ARG A 78 -10.94 -3.27 -6.13
C ARG A 78 -12.23 -3.47 -6.93
N THR A 79 -12.29 -4.50 -7.78
CA THR A 79 -13.52 -4.85 -8.50
C THR A 79 -14.62 -5.34 -7.54
N LEU A 80 -14.25 -6.01 -6.44
CA LEU A 80 -15.19 -6.58 -5.46
C LEU A 80 -15.76 -5.56 -4.46
N ASP A 81 -15.08 -4.43 -4.20
CA ASP A 81 -15.54 -3.37 -3.27
C ASP A 81 -16.87 -2.71 -3.71
N LYS A 82 -17.29 -2.90 -4.98
CA LYS A 82 -18.61 -2.46 -5.48
C LYS A 82 -19.78 -3.34 -5.03
N LEU A 83 -19.56 -4.51 -4.42
CA LEU A 83 -20.61 -5.52 -4.19
C LEU A 83 -21.17 -5.60 -2.77
N VAL A 84 -20.66 -4.84 -1.79
CA VAL A 84 -21.21 -4.92 -0.42
C VAL A 84 -21.38 -3.53 0.20
N VAL A 85 -22.51 -2.90 -0.10
CA VAL A 85 -23.31 -2.20 0.92
C VAL A 85 -24.79 -2.49 0.62
N PHE A 86 -25.26 -3.66 1.04
CA PHE A 86 -26.66 -3.82 1.41
C PHE A 86 -26.71 -3.72 2.94
N ARG A 87 -27.16 -2.58 3.44
CA ARG A 87 -27.89 -2.51 4.69
C ARG A 87 -28.92 -1.40 4.63
#